data_AF-A0A7V2AWB8-F1
#
_entry.id   AF-A0A7V2AWB8-F1
#
_cell.length_a   1.000
_cell.length_b   1.000
_cell.length_c   1.000
_cell.angle_alpha   90.00
_cell.angle_beta   90.00
_cell.angle_gamma   90.00
#
_symmetry.space_group_name_H-M   'P 1'
#
loop_
_entity.id
_entity.type
_entity.pdbx_description
1 polymer ?
#
loop_
_entity_poly.entity_id
_entity_poly.type
_entity_poly.pdbx_seq_one_letter_code
_entity_poly.pdbx_strand_id
1 'polypeptide(L)'
;MIITIASGKGGTGKTTFAVNLAYALAARGEKVRLLDCDVEEPNDHLFVRPRFTEERDVVVPKPVWDEKSCTACGKCSDACN
;
A
#
# COMPACT_ATOMS: atom_id res chain seq x y z
N MET A 1 -10.21 1.27 20.62
CA MET A 1 -9.39 2.43 20.22
C MET A 1 -8.93 2.22 18.78
N ILE A 2 -8.88 3.25 17.96
CA ILE A 2 -8.36 3.20 16.57
C ILE A 2 -7.29 4.28 16.45
N ILE A 3 -6.11 3.92 15.95
CA ILE A 3 -4.99 4.84 15.73
C ILE A 3 -4.64 4.80 14.25
N THR A 4 -4.61 5.96 13.61
CA THR A 4 -4.25 6.09 12.19
C THR A 4 -2.89 6.77 12.07
N ILE A 5 -1.96 6.13 11.36
CA ILE A 5 -0.65 6.70 11.03
C ILE A 5 -0.68 7.08 9.55
N ALA A 6 -0.76 8.39 9.28
CA ALA A 6 -0.87 8.92 7.92
C ALA A 6 0.23 9.97 7.65
N SER A 7 0.66 10.07 6.39
CA SER A 7 1.59 11.10 5.90
C SER A 7 1.46 11.21 4.39
N GLY A 8 1.55 12.43 3.87
CA GLY A 8 1.41 12.73 2.45
C GLY A 8 2.67 12.52 1.60
N LYS A 9 3.72 11.90 2.14
CA LYS A 9 4.96 11.60 1.38
C LYS A 9 5.43 10.16 1.63
N GLY A 10 5.98 9.54 0.59
CA GLY A 10 6.73 8.29 0.71
C GLY A 10 7.99 8.48 1.56
N GLY A 11 8.44 7.43 2.25
CA GLY A 11 9.70 7.44 2.99
C GLY A 11 9.71 8.14 4.35
N THR A 12 8.57 8.62 4.87
CA THR A 12 8.52 9.30 6.19
C THR A 12 8.52 8.34 7.39
N GLY A 13 8.74 7.04 7.18
CA GLY A 13 8.80 6.04 8.25
C GLY A 13 7.45 5.58 8.81
N LYS A 14 6.33 5.78 8.09
CA LYS A 14 4.97 5.38 8.53
C LYS A 14 4.89 3.90 8.92
N THR A 15 5.25 3.02 7.99
CA THR A 15 5.26 1.55 8.15
C THR A 15 6.12 1.15 9.34
N THR A 16 7.35 1.68 9.42
CA THR A 16 8.27 1.42 10.54
C THR A 16 7.65 1.80 11.88
N PHE A 17 7.02 2.97 11.97
CA PHE A 17 6.39 3.43 13.21
C PHE A 17 5.14 2.60 13.55
N ALA A 18 4.25 2.36 12.58
CA ALA A 18 3.01 1.63 12.76
C ALA A 18 3.27 0.20 13.26
N VAL A 19 4.20 -0.52 12.64
CA VAL A 19 4.57 -1.89 13.04
C VAL A 19 5.17 -1.91 14.45
N ASN A 20 6.11 -1.01 14.76
CA ASN A 20 6.73 -0.99 16.09
C ASN A 20 5.75 -0.59 17.19
N LEU A 21 4.83 0.34 16.91
CA LEU A 21 3.76 0.68 17.84
C LEU A 21 2.84 -0.53 18.09
N ALA A 22 2.46 -1.26 17.03
CA ALA A 22 1.66 -2.46 17.15
C ALA A 22 2.36 -3.54 18.00
N TYR A 23 3.65 -3.78 17.78
CA TYR A 23 4.45 -4.70 18.60
C TYR A 23 4.52 -4.25 20.06
N ALA A 24 4.78 -2.98 20.32
CA ALA A 24 4.88 -2.45 21.68
C ALA A 24 3.55 -2.58 22.45
N LEU A 25 2.41 -2.31 21.80
CA LEU A 25 1.09 -2.50 22.39
C LEU A 25 0.79 -3.98 22.65
N ALA A 26 1.11 -4.86 21.70
CA ALA A 26 0.93 -6.30 21.86
C ALA A 26 1.80 -6.85 23.01
N ALA A 27 3.04 -6.39 23.14
CA ALA A 27 3.95 -6.75 24.23
C ALA A 27 3.44 -6.32 25.62
N ARG A 28 2.56 -5.32 25.68
CA ARG A 28 1.87 -4.89 26.92
C ARG A 28 0.61 -5.71 27.22
N GLY A 29 0.32 -6.74 26.42
CA GLY A 29 -0.84 -7.62 26.58
C GLY A 29 -2.11 -7.11 25.91
N GLU A 30 -2.02 -6.04 25.11
CA GLU A 30 -3.18 -5.54 24.38
C GLU A 30 -3.51 -6.39 23.15
N LYS A 31 -4.80 -6.52 22.83
CA LYS A 31 -5.25 -7.16 21.59
C LYS A 31 -5.11 -6.16 20.45
N VAL A 32 -4.09 -6.35 19.61
CA VAL A 32 -3.76 -5.45 18.50
C VAL A 32 -4.17 -6.08 17.17
N ARG A 33 -4.73 -5.24 16.28
CA ARG A 33 -4.88 -5.54 14.86
C ARG A 33 -4.16 -4.45 14.08
N LEU A 34 -3.20 -4.86 13.26
CA LEU A 34 -2.49 -3.99 12.32
C LEU A 34 -3.17 -4.09 10.96
N LEU A 35 -3.37 -2.95 10.30
CA LEU A 35 -3.91 -2.87 8.94
C LEU A 35 -3.01 -1.96 8.12
N ASP A 36 -2.47 -2.51 7.04
CA ASP A 36 -1.78 -1.73 6.02
C ASP A 36 -2.81 -1.24 5.00
N CYS A 37 -3.05 0.07 4.99
CA CYS A 37 -4.03 0.70 4.13
C CYS A 37 -3.37 1.51 3.00
N ASP A 38 -2.07 1.29 2.74
CA ASP A 38 -1.41 1.85 1.58
C ASP A 38 -1.86 1.08 0.32
N VAL A 39 -2.51 1.80 -0.60
CA VAL A 39 -3.05 1.22 -1.85
C VAL A 39 -1.95 1.06 -2.90
N GLU A 40 -0.91 1.90 -2.85
CA GLU A 40 0.16 1.90 -3.84
C GLU A 40 1.25 0.90 -3.47
N GLU A 41 1.70 0.92 -2.21
CA GLU A 41 2.86 0.13 -1.76
C GLU A 41 2.70 -0.40 -0.31
N PRO A 42 1.84 -1.40 -0.05
CA PRO A 42 1.72 -2.00 1.27
C PRO A 42 2.97 -2.81 1.64
N ASN A 43 3.58 -2.50 2.78
CA ASN A 43 4.90 -3.00 3.18
C ASN A 43 4.96 -3.58 4.61
N ASP A 44 3.87 -3.54 5.40
CA ASP A 44 3.86 -4.07 6.77
C ASP A 44 4.28 -5.56 6.82
N HIS A 45 3.91 -6.33 5.78
CA HIS A 45 4.20 -7.74 5.65
C HIS A 45 5.70 -8.07 5.68
N LEU A 46 6.57 -7.14 5.28
CA LEU A 46 8.03 -7.28 5.32
C LEU A 46 8.57 -7.41 6.75
N PHE A 47 7.89 -6.80 7.71
CA PHE A 47 8.30 -6.78 9.11
C PHE A 47 7.64 -7.89 9.92
N VAL A 48 6.32 -8.09 9.74
CA VAL A 48 5.53 -8.99 10.58
C VAL A 48 5.47 -10.43 10.06
N ARG A 49 5.94 -10.67 8.83
CA ARG A 49 5.98 -11.99 8.17
C ARG A 49 4.69 -12.80 8.40
N PRO A 50 3.53 -12.27 8.00
CA PRO A 50 2.26 -12.90 8.30
C PRO A 50 2.11 -14.19 7.49
N ARG A 51 1.29 -15.12 8.01
CA ARG A 51 0.75 -16.19 7.20
C ARG A 51 -0.50 -15.67 6.49
N PHE A 52 -0.42 -15.52 5.17
CA PHE A 52 -1.59 -15.21 4.35
C PHE A 52 -2.58 -16.39 4.37
N THR A 53 -3.85 -16.09 4.60
CA THR A 53 -4.94 -17.09 4.71
C THR A 53 -5.97 -16.95 3.61
N GLU A 54 -6.07 -15.75 3.02
CA GLU A 54 -6.97 -15.42 1.94
C GLU A 54 -6.30 -14.36 1.08
N GLU A 55 -6.44 -14.50 -0.24
CA GLU A 55 -6.02 -13.53 -1.23
C GLU A 55 -7.15 -13.40 -2.25
N ARG A 56 -7.33 -12.20 -2.80
CA ARG A 56 -8.33 -11.92 -3.82
C ARG A 56 -7.71 -11.02 -4.86
N ASP A 57 -7.97 -11.30 -6.13
CA ASP A 57 -7.57 -10.42 -7.22
C ASP A 57 -8.37 -9.12 -7.13
N VAL A 58 -7.65 -8.00 -7.19
CA VAL A 58 -8.21 -6.66 -7.33
C VAL A 58 -7.71 -6.09 -8.64
N VAL A 59 -8.64 -5.73 -9.53
CA VAL A 59 -8.31 -5.18 -10.84
C VAL A 59 -8.66 -3.71 -10.89
N VAL A 60 -7.77 -2.92 -11.48
CA VAL A 60 -8.00 -1.52 -11.82
C VAL A 60 -7.84 -1.34 -13.33
N PRO A 61 -8.68 -0.52 -13.98
CA PRO A 61 -8.51 -0.22 -15.39
C PRO A 61 -7.17 0.52 -15.58
N LYS A 62 -6.22 -0.14 -16.21
CA LYS A 62 -4.92 0.44 -16.57
C LYS A 62 -4.92 0.71 -18.07
N PRO A 63 -4.66 1.95 -18.53
CA PRO A 63 -4.50 2.21 -19.95
C PRO A 63 -3.32 1.40 -20.50
N VAL A 64 -3.55 0.71 -21.61
CA VAL A 64 -2.53 -0.06 -22.31
C VAL A 64 -2.29 0.61 -23.66
N TRP A 65 -1.02 0.84 -23.99
CA TRP A 65 -0.66 1.35 -25.30
C TRP A 65 -0.85 0.28 -26.37
N ASP A 66 -1.61 0.62 -27.41
CA ASP A 66 -1.76 -0.21 -28.61
C ASP A 66 -0.95 0.41 -29.75
N GLU A 67 0.08 -0.33 -30.19
CA GLU A 67 0.99 0.07 -31.25
C GLU A 67 0.25 0.30 -32.59
N LYS A 68 -0.78 -0.50 -32.89
CA LYS A 68 -1.50 -0.44 -34.17
C LYS A 68 -2.39 0.79 -34.32
N SER A 69 -2.89 1.31 -33.20
CA SER A 69 -3.68 2.54 -33.17
C SER A 69 -2.85 3.78 -32.87
N CYS A 70 -1.54 3.63 -32.64
CA CYS A 70 -0.65 4.75 -32.34
C CYS A 70 -0.43 5.64 -33.57
N THR A 71 -0.80 6.92 -33.44
CA THR A 71 -0.56 7.95 -34.47
C THR A 71 0.53 8.95 -34.06
N ALA A 72 1.33 8.61 -33.03
CA ALA A 72 2.32 9.51 -32.43
C ALA A 72 1.73 10.86 -31.93
N CYS A 73 0.45 10.89 -31.54
CA CYS A 73 -0.25 12.11 -31.16
C CYS A 73 0.06 12.66 -29.75
N GLY A 74 0.84 11.95 -28.93
CA GLY A 74 1.26 12.41 -27.59
C GLY A 74 0.19 12.33 -26.48
N LYS A 75 -1.10 12.14 -26.80
CA LYS A 75 -2.21 12.14 -25.82
C LYS A 75 -2.03 11.18 -24.64
N CYS A 76 -1.40 10.03 -24.85
CA CYS A 76 -1.11 9.07 -23.78
C CYS A 76 -0.09 9.63 -22.77
N SER A 77 0.89 10.41 -23.22
CA SER A 77 1.87 11.07 -22.36
C SER A 77 1.22 12.15 -21.51
N ASP A 78 0.29 12.93 -22.09
CA ASP A 78 -0.42 13.97 -21.36
C ASP A 78 -1.32 13.40 -20.24
N ALA A 79 -1.86 12.19 -20.46
CA ALA A 79 -2.77 11.52 -19.54
C ALA A 79 -2.07 10.72 -18.42
N CYS A 80 -0.78 10.35 -18.57
CA CYS A 80 -0.04 9.54 -17.60
C CYS A 80 0.65 10.37 -16.48
N ASN A 81 0.15 11.58 -16.19
CA ASN A 81 0.65 12.44 -15.11
C ASN A 81 0.18 11.97 -13.73
#